data_AF-A0AAD9IER8-F1
#
_entry.id   AF-A0AAD9IER8-F1
#
_cell.length_a   1.000
_cell.length_b   1.000
_cell.length_c   1.000
_cell.angle_alpha   90.00
_cell.angle_beta   90.00
_cell.angle_gamma   90.00
#
_symmetry.space_group_name_H-M   'P 1'
#
loop_
_entity.id
_entity.type
_entity.pdbx_description
1 polymer ?
#
loop_
_entity_poly.entity_id
_entity_poly.type
_entity_poly.pdbx_seq_one_letter_code
_entity_poly.pdbx_strand_id
1 'polypeptide(L)'
;MLVPRRDRRRHVRAFHAARLALALTDNLPDSVALPDGATLQRPKEPEPHECCGRGCEFCVWTIYWQDLKDFQAAVARSKGSLGPQQLDPFEEFEKKLQSNK
;
A
#
# COMPACT_ATOMS: atom_id res chain seq x y z
N MET A 1 -30.71 35.25 16.38
CA MET A 1 -30.64 33.93 15.71
C MET A 1 -29.19 33.46 15.73
N LEU A 2 -28.95 32.25 16.25
CA LEU A 2 -27.64 31.73 16.66
C LEU A 2 -26.74 31.40 15.46
N VAL A 3 -25.52 31.92 15.48
CA VAL A 3 -24.44 31.53 14.56
C VAL A 3 -23.83 30.22 15.07
N PRO A 4 -23.90 29.09 14.33
CA PRO A 4 -23.26 27.87 14.80
C PRO A 4 -21.74 28.01 14.64
N ARG A 5 -21.04 27.74 15.75
CA ARG A 5 -19.58 27.71 15.81
C ARG A 5 -19.05 26.67 14.83
N ARG A 6 -18.34 27.12 13.80
CA ARG A 6 -17.63 26.25 12.85
C ARG A 6 -16.40 25.70 13.59
N ASP A 7 -16.54 24.47 14.10
CA ASP A 7 -15.52 23.76 14.88
C ASP A 7 -14.23 23.60 14.07
N ARG A 8 -13.15 24.18 14.61
CA ARG A 8 -11.80 24.31 14.04
C ARG A 8 -11.02 23.00 14.04
N ARG A 9 -11.65 21.84 14.25
CA ARG A 9 -10.97 20.54 14.48
C ARG A 9 -10.79 19.63 13.25
N ARG A 10 -11.34 19.92 12.06
CA ARG A 10 -11.38 18.94 10.94
C ARG A 10 -10.19 18.92 9.97
N HIS A 11 -9.26 19.87 10.04
CA HIS A 11 -8.18 19.99 9.05
C HIS A 11 -7.08 18.91 9.14
N VAL A 12 -7.11 18.02 10.13
CA VAL A 12 -6.04 17.01 10.31
C VAL A 12 -6.25 15.76 9.45
N ARG A 13 -7.48 15.44 9.00
CA ARG A 13 -7.79 14.11 8.41
C ARG A 13 -7.67 14.00 6.88
N ALA A 14 -7.70 15.11 6.15
CA ALA A 14 -7.75 15.09 4.67
C ALA A 14 -6.41 14.75 3.99
N PHE A 15 -5.27 14.88 4.69
CA PHE A 15 -3.95 14.58 4.12
C PHE A 15 -3.52 13.10 4.25
N HIS A 16 -4.30 12.25 4.94
CA HIS A 16 -3.91 10.85 5.17
C HIS A 16 -4.38 9.88 4.08
N ALA A 17 -5.57 10.06 3.49
CA ALA A 17 -6.15 9.09 2.56
C ALA A 17 -5.39 8.98 1.23
N ALA A 18 -4.92 10.10 0.67
CA ALA A 18 -4.11 10.09 -0.55
C ALA A 18 -2.69 9.56 -0.35
N ARG A 19 -2.21 9.46 0.90
CA ARG A 19 -0.90 8.85 1.24
C ARG A 19 -0.93 7.33 1.33
N LEU A 20 -2.11 6.72 1.52
CA LEU A 20 -2.21 5.28 1.84
C LEU A 20 -2.19 4.36 0.62
N ALA A 21 -2.62 4.80 -0.56
CA ALA A 21 -2.56 3.99 -1.78
C ALA A 21 -1.12 3.73 -2.28
N LEU A 22 -0.18 4.64 -1.98
CA LEU A 22 1.25 4.43 -2.22
C LEU A 22 1.93 3.55 -1.16
N ALA A 23 1.34 3.43 0.04
CA ALA A 23 1.98 2.77 1.19
C ALA A 23 1.76 1.25 1.27
N LEU A 24 0.96 0.67 0.36
CA LEU A 24 0.59 -0.76 0.41
C LEU A 24 1.66 -1.69 -0.21
N THR A 25 2.63 -1.16 -0.98
CA THR A 25 3.79 -1.95 -1.43
C THR A 25 4.89 -2.06 -0.37
N ASP A 26 4.94 -1.13 0.60
CA ASP A 26 5.98 -1.08 1.63
C ASP A 26 5.81 -2.12 2.75
N ASN A 27 4.62 -2.74 2.88
CA ASN A 27 4.34 -3.74 3.94
C ASN A 27 3.94 -5.11 3.39
N LEU A 28 4.35 -5.46 2.17
CA LEU A 28 4.10 -6.80 1.64
C LEU A 28 5.06 -7.81 2.30
N PRO A 29 4.57 -8.94 2.85
CA PRO A 29 5.43 -9.91 3.52
C PRO A 29 6.47 -10.50 2.56
N ASP A 30 7.63 -10.86 3.09
CA ASP A 30 8.76 -11.40 2.31
C ASP A 30 8.42 -12.75 1.65
N SER A 31 7.41 -13.47 2.15
CA SER A 31 6.90 -14.67 1.52
C SER A 31 5.37 -14.70 1.51
N VAL A 32 4.80 -15.20 0.41
CA VAL A 32 3.35 -15.37 0.24
C VAL A 32 3.09 -16.80 -0.18
N ALA A 33 2.33 -17.53 0.63
CA ALA A 33 1.83 -18.86 0.28
C ALA A 33 0.68 -18.73 -0.72
N LEU A 34 0.80 -19.39 -1.87
CA LEU A 34 -0.23 -19.49 -2.90
C LEU A 34 -1.21 -20.63 -2.58
N PRO A 35 -2.46 -20.55 -3.08
CA PRO A 35 -3.45 -21.60 -2.90
C PRO A 35 -3.02 -22.96 -3.46
N ASP A 36 -2.15 -22.97 -4.48
CA ASP A 36 -1.63 -24.19 -5.11
C ASP A 36 -0.49 -24.85 -4.31
N GLY A 37 -0.21 -24.37 -3.10
CA GLY A 37 0.86 -24.85 -2.23
C GLY A 37 2.26 -24.33 -2.58
N ALA A 38 2.38 -23.53 -3.65
CA ALA A 38 3.63 -22.86 -3.99
C ALA A 38 3.86 -21.62 -3.11
N THR A 39 5.10 -21.36 -2.71
CA THR A 39 5.46 -20.15 -1.94
C THR A 39 6.20 -19.18 -2.85
N LEU A 40 5.67 -17.98 -3.04
CA LEU A 40 6.40 -16.89 -3.70
C LEU A 40 7.30 -16.20 -2.69
N GLN A 41 8.54 -15.95 -3.08
CA GLN A 41 9.52 -15.22 -2.28
C GLN A 41 9.76 -13.85 -2.88
N ARG A 42 9.79 -12.83 -2.03
CA ARG A 42 10.18 -11.48 -2.43
C ARG A 42 11.67 -11.47 -2.76
N PRO A 43 12.09 -10.81 -3.85
CA PRO A 43 13.51 -10.63 -4.15
C PRO A 43 14.21 -9.90 -3.01
N LYS A 44 15.44 -10.32 -2.69
CA LYS A 44 16.29 -9.65 -1.71
C LYS A 44 16.84 -8.37 -2.32
N GLU A 45 16.81 -7.28 -1.55
CA GLU A 45 17.45 -6.04 -1.94
C GLU A 45 18.97 -6.24 -2.07
N PRO A 46 19.60 -5.75 -3.17
CA PRO A 46 21.03 -5.87 -3.34
C PRO A 46 21.78 -4.96 -2.37
N GLU A 47 22.95 -5.41 -1.95
CA GLU A 47 23.79 -4.63 -1.06
C GLU A 47 24.50 -3.48 -1.81
N PRO A 48 24.89 -2.39 -1.12
CA PRO A 48 25.55 -1.26 -1.78
C PRO A 48 26.83 -1.65 -2.55
N HIS A 49 27.57 -2.65 -2.06
CA HIS A 49 28.81 -3.16 -2.68
C HIS A 49 28.56 -3.97 -3.97
N GLU A 50 27.34 -4.44 -4.20
CA GLU A 50 26.98 -5.15 -5.44
C GLU A 50 26.72 -4.16 -6.59
N CYS A 51 26.47 -2.89 -6.27
CA CYS A 51 26.31 -1.83 -7.26
C CYS A 51 27.67 -1.37 -7.81
N CYS A 52 27.90 -1.64 -9.11
CA CYS A 52 29.12 -1.23 -9.81
C CYS A 52 29.33 0.30 -9.86
N GLY A 53 28.27 1.10 -9.70
CA GLY A 53 28.29 2.57 -9.76
C GLY A 53 28.56 3.16 -11.15
N ARG A 54 28.73 2.33 -12.19
CA ARG A 54 29.17 2.74 -13.54
C ARG A 54 28.05 2.80 -14.59
N GLY A 55 26.79 2.59 -14.20
CA GLY A 55 25.68 2.52 -15.17
C GLY A 55 25.80 1.33 -16.12
N CYS A 56 26.14 0.15 -15.57
CA CYS A 56 26.26 -1.11 -16.31
C CYS A 56 24.92 -1.46 -17.03
N GLU A 57 24.97 -2.04 -18.24
CA GLU A 57 23.78 -2.43 -19.03
C GLU A 57 22.82 -3.32 -18.23
N PHE A 58 23.39 -4.26 -17.46
CA PHE A 58 22.68 -5.09 -16.50
C PHE A 58 22.96 -4.60 -15.07
N CYS A 59 22.30 -3.52 -14.68
CA CYS A 59 22.39 -2.99 -13.32
C CYS A 59 21.66 -3.89 -12.33
N VAL A 60 22.29 -4.23 -11.21
CA VAL A 60 21.69 -5.07 -10.14
C VAL A 60 20.37 -4.49 -9.63
N TRP A 61 20.27 -3.16 -9.53
CA TRP A 61 19.03 -2.48 -9.14
C TRP A 61 17.93 -2.65 -10.18
N THR A 62 18.27 -2.60 -11.48
CA THR A 62 17.30 -2.79 -12.56
C THR A 62 16.71 -4.20 -12.51
N ILE A 63 17.56 -5.22 -12.33
CA ILE A 63 17.13 -6.61 -12.19
C ILE A 63 16.23 -6.76 -10.96
N TYR A 64 16.67 -6.25 -9.80
CA TYR A 64 15.90 -6.27 -8.56
C TYR A 64 14.49 -5.68 -8.72
N TRP A 65 14.38 -4.48 -9.31
CA TRP A 65 13.07 -3.83 -9.48
C TRP A 65 12.16 -4.59 -10.45
N GLN A 66 12.74 -5.22 -11.45
CA GLN A 66 12.01 -6.05 -12.39
C GLN A 66 11.45 -7.30 -11.70
N ASP A 67 12.29 -8.04 -10.98
CA ASP A 67 11.87 -9.21 -10.21
C ASP A 67 10.83 -8.84 -9.15
N LEU A 68 10.98 -7.69 -8.49
CA LEU A 68 10.05 -7.22 -7.47
C LEU A 68 8.68 -6.92 -8.07
N LYS A 69 8.63 -6.33 -9.26
CA LYS A 69 7.39 -6.06 -9.99
C LYS A 69 6.68 -7.37 -10.37
N ASP A 70 7.44 -8.37 -10.80
CA ASP A 70 6.89 -9.68 -11.15
C ASP A 70 6.33 -10.41 -9.93
N PHE A 71 7.01 -10.33 -8.78
CA PHE A 71 6.49 -10.83 -7.50
C PHE A 71 5.18 -10.15 -7.12
N GLN A 72 5.12 -8.81 -7.16
CA GLN A 72 3.90 -8.06 -6.84
C GLN A 72 2.73 -8.43 -7.76
N ALA A 73 3.00 -8.59 -9.06
CA ALA A 73 1.99 -9.00 -10.03
C ALA A 73 1.49 -10.43 -9.76
N ALA A 74 2.39 -11.36 -9.43
CA ALA A 74 2.02 -12.73 -9.07
C ALA A 74 1.18 -12.79 -7.78
N VAL A 75 1.55 -11.99 -6.77
CA VAL A 75 0.78 -11.85 -5.53
C VAL A 75 -0.59 -11.21 -5.78
N ALA A 76 -0.69 -10.20 -6.64
CA ALA A 76 -1.97 -9.57 -6.97
C ALA A 76 -2.91 -10.55 -7.70
N ARG A 77 -2.36 -11.37 -8.61
CA ARG A 77 -3.11 -12.42 -9.32
C ARG A 77 -3.62 -13.51 -8.38
N SER A 78 -2.77 -13.96 -7.45
CA SER A 78 -3.14 -15.00 -6.50
C SER A 78 -4.14 -14.50 -5.45
N LYS A 79 -4.02 -13.25 -5.02
CA LYS A 79 -4.96 -12.55 -4.14
C LYS A 79 -6.22 -12.06 -4.87
N GLY A 80 -6.67 -12.71 -5.95
CA GLY A 80 -7.83 -12.31 -6.79
C GLY A 80 -9.20 -12.15 -6.10
N SER A 81 -9.26 -11.87 -4.79
CA SER A 81 -10.46 -11.85 -3.95
C SER A 81 -10.42 -10.88 -2.75
N LEU A 82 -9.48 -9.92 -2.65
CA LEU A 82 -9.68 -8.78 -1.72
C LEU A 82 -10.72 -7.84 -2.33
N GLY A 83 -11.99 -8.24 -2.25
CA GLY A 83 -13.13 -7.46 -2.70
C GLY A 83 -13.22 -6.09 -1.99
N PRO A 84 -13.89 -5.11 -2.61
CA PRO A 84 -14.08 -3.78 -2.03
C PRO A 84 -15.11 -3.86 -0.89
N GLN A 85 -14.71 -4.38 0.27
CA GLN A 85 -15.62 -4.54 1.41
C GLN A 85 -14.86 -4.34 2.71
N GLN A 86 -14.43 -3.12 2.96
CA GLN A 86 -14.53 -2.63 4.32
C GLN A 86 -15.12 -1.24 4.18
N LEU A 87 -16.43 -1.14 4.45
CA LEU A 87 -17.18 0.10 4.62
C LEU A 87 -16.22 1.20 5.05
N ASP A 88 -16.14 2.25 4.23
CA ASP A 88 -15.20 3.33 4.44
C ASP A 88 -15.31 3.76 5.91
N PRO A 89 -14.26 3.56 6.73
CA PRO A 89 -14.28 3.95 8.14
C PRO A 89 -14.68 5.43 8.34
N PHE A 90 -14.56 6.23 7.27
CA PHE A 90 -15.03 7.60 7.20
C PHE A 90 -16.55 7.72 7.09
N GLU A 91 -17.24 6.88 6.31
CA GLU A 91 -18.70 6.92 6.14
C GLU A 91 -19.42 6.58 7.46
N GLU A 92 -18.89 5.61 8.20
CA GLU A 92 -19.39 5.25 9.53
C GLU A 92 -19.16 6.38 10.56
N PHE A 93 -18.05 7.10 10.42
CA PHE A 93 -17.76 8.29 11.20
C PHE A 93 -18.70 9.45 10.83
N GLU A 94 -19.02 9.64 9.55
CA GLU A 94 -19.97 10.64 9.07
C GLU A 94 -21.38 10.38 9.60
N LYS A 95 -21.82 9.12 9.61
CA LYS A 95 -23.10 8.71 10.20
C LYS A 95 -23.17 9.03 11.70
N LYS A 96 -22.09 8.75 12.44
CA LYS A 96 -22.00 9.09 13.88
C LYS A 96 -22.04 10.59 14.13
N LEU A 97 -21.44 11.39 13.25
CA LEU A 97 -21.48 12.84 13.35
C LEU A 97 -22.87 13.42 13.05
N GLN A 98 -23.66 12.79 12.18
CA GLN A 98 -25.02 13.23 11.84
C GLN A 98 -26.06 12.80 12.90
N SER A 99 -25.84 11.67 13.57
CA SER A 99 -26.75 11.12 14.58
C SER A 99 -26.61 11.76 15.96
N ASN A 100 -25.52 12.47 16.24
CA ASN A 100 -25.31 13.18 17.51
C ASN A 100 -25.76 14.65 17.41
N LYS A 101 -26.85 14.86 16.67
CA LYS A 101 -27.51 16.14 16.44
C LYS A 101 -28.85 16.17 17.17
#